data_AF-A0A7C0ZVL0-F1
#
_entry.id   AF-A0A7C0ZVL0-F1
#
_cell.length_a   1.000
_cell.length_b   1.000
_cell.length_c   1.000
_cell.angle_alpha   90.00
_cell.angle_beta   90.00
_cell.angle_gamma   90.00
#
_symmetry.space_group_name_H-M   'P 1'
#
loop_
_entity.id
_entity.type
_entity.pdbx_description
1 polymer ?
#
loop_
_entity_poly.entity_id
_entity_poly.type
_entity_poly.pdbx_seq_one_letter_code
_entity_poly.pdbx_strand_id
1 'polypeptide(L)'
;TYRVYMLGFTPGFAYMGGLDERIAAPRLEIPRKKVPAGSVGIAGKQTGIYPIESPGGWRLIGRTPLKLFDPKKDPPTLLLPGDLVKFVPIDKEEFYRILKEESK
;
A
#
# COMPACT_ATOMS: atom_id res chain seq x y z
N THR A 1 7.21 8.68 9.32
CA THR A 1 5.73 8.64 9.31
C THR A 1 5.26 9.30 8.05
N TYR A 2 4.20 8.79 7.45
CA TYR A 2 3.65 9.24 6.18
C TYR A 2 2.25 9.76 6.38
N ARG A 3 1.85 10.79 5.64
CA ARG A 3 0.48 11.33 5.70
C ARG A 3 -0.29 10.87 4.46
N VAL A 4 -1.49 10.33 4.67
CA VAL A 4 -2.44 10.02 3.59
C VAL A 4 -3.02 11.33 3.07
N TYR A 5 -2.74 11.68 1.83
CA TYR A 5 -3.25 12.92 1.21
C TYR A 5 -4.57 12.67 0.47
N MET A 6 -4.68 11.54 -0.21
CA MET A 6 -5.89 11.16 -0.95
C MET A 6 -6.00 9.64 -1.05
N LEU A 7 -7.23 9.17 -1.30
CA LEU A 7 -7.50 7.83 -1.77
C LEU A 7 -7.95 7.91 -3.24
N GLY A 8 -7.52 6.97 -4.09
CA GLY A 8 -7.94 6.93 -5.50
C GLY A 8 -7.08 5.99 -6.35
N PHE A 9 -7.30 5.89 -7.66
CA PHE A 9 -6.78 4.84 -8.57
C PHE A 9 -7.52 3.49 -8.46
N THR A 10 -7.56 2.91 -7.27
CA THR A 10 -8.45 1.78 -6.93
C THR A 10 -9.11 2.04 -5.57
N PRO A 11 -10.22 1.35 -5.23
CA PRO A 11 -10.88 1.54 -3.93
C PRO A 11 -9.90 1.34 -2.77
N GLY A 12 -9.66 2.39 -1.98
CA GLY A 12 -8.77 2.37 -0.82
C GLY A 12 -7.27 2.52 -1.11
N PHE A 13 -6.85 2.80 -2.34
CA PHE A 13 -5.43 3.02 -2.61
C PHE A 13 -5.02 4.38 -2.06
N ALA A 14 -4.14 4.35 -1.05
CA ALA A 14 -3.69 5.53 -0.33
C ALA A 14 -2.44 6.13 -0.96
N TYR A 15 -2.54 7.37 -1.43
CA TYR A 15 -1.37 8.17 -1.81
C TYR A 15 -0.83 8.87 -0.57
N MET A 16 0.40 8.54 -0.24
CA MET A 16 1.09 9.07 0.93
C MET A 16 2.30 9.87 0.53
N GLY A 17 2.49 11.02 1.20
CA GLY A 17 3.70 11.83 1.08
C GLY A 17 4.48 11.89 2.39
N GLY A 18 5.58 12.65 2.35
CA GLY A 18 6.61 12.63 3.40
C GLY A 18 7.68 11.56 3.15
N LEU A 19 7.83 11.09 1.90
CA LEU A 19 8.91 10.20 1.51
C LEU A 19 10.25 10.94 1.54
N ASP A 20 11.24 10.31 2.15
CA ASP A 20 12.61 10.80 2.15
C ASP A 20 13.15 10.85 0.71
N GLU A 21 13.73 11.99 0.32
CA GLU A 21 14.19 12.20 -1.05
C GLU A 21 15.30 11.22 -1.45
N ARG A 22 16.05 10.68 -0.49
CA ARG A 22 17.12 9.70 -0.74
C ARG A 22 16.61 8.38 -1.33
N ILE A 23 15.33 8.07 -1.12
CA ILE A 23 14.69 6.84 -1.62
C ILE A 23 13.63 7.12 -2.70
N ALA A 24 13.50 8.38 -3.13
CA ALA A 24 12.63 8.74 -4.23
C ALA A 24 13.10 8.05 -5.52
N ALA A 25 12.18 7.40 -6.23
CA ALA A 25 12.52 6.63 -7.44
C ALA A 25 11.42 6.77 -8.49
N PRO A 26 11.75 6.90 -9.80
CA PRO A 26 10.74 6.99 -10.84
C PRO A 26 9.95 5.68 -10.96
N ARG A 27 8.74 5.80 -11.54
CA ARG A 27 7.96 4.64 -11.97
C ARG A 27 8.76 3.78 -12.95
N LEU A 28 8.40 2.51 -13.05
CA LEU A 28 8.83 1.66 -14.15
C LEU A 28 8.30 2.23 -15.46
N GLU A 29 9.13 2.14 -16.50
CA GLU A 29 8.74 2.51 -17.87
C GLU A 29 7.60 1.61 -18.38
N ILE A 30 7.71 0.30 -18.10
CA ILE A 30 6.69 -0.69 -18.42
C ILE A 30 6.01 -1.13 -17.12
N PRO A 31 4.71 -0.83 -16.91
CA PRO A 31 4.02 -1.22 -15.69
C PRO A 31 3.82 -2.74 -15.62
N ARG A 32 3.79 -3.28 -14.41
CA ARG A 32 3.39 -4.67 -14.21
C ARG A 32 1.90 -4.82 -14.53
N LYS A 33 1.54 -5.90 -15.22
CA LYS A 33 0.13 -6.26 -15.46
C LYS A 33 -0.60 -6.63 -14.17
N LYS A 34 0.12 -7.20 -13.20
CA LYS A 34 -0.40 -7.64 -11.90
C LYS A 34 0.55 -7.24 -10.79
N VAL A 35 0.04 -6.45 -9.84
CA VAL A 35 0.67 -6.12 -8.57
C VAL A 35 -0.20 -6.76 -7.48
N PRO A 36 0.35 -7.63 -6.62
CA PRO A 36 -0.44 -8.28 -5.57
C PRO A 36 -1.05 -7.29 -4.58
N ALA A 37 -2.24 -7.60 -4.06
CA ALA A 37 -2.84 -6.85 -2.96
C ALA A 37 -1.91 -6.79 -1.73
N GLY A 38 -1.91 -5.66 -1.04
CA GLY A 38 -1.01 -5.31 0.05
C GLY A 38 0.37 -4.82 -0.37
N SER A 39 0.71 -4.79 -1.67
CA SER A 39 2.05 -4.36 -2.10
C SER A 39 2.31 -2.90 -1.74
N VAL A 40 3.48 -2.60 -1.20
CA VAL A 40 3.94 -1.24 -0.89
C VAL A 40 4.87 -0.78 -2.02
N GLY A 41 4.60 0.40 -2.57
CA GLY A 41 5.35 0.95 -3.68
C GLY A 41 5.94 2.34 -3.41
N ILE A 42 6.91 2.72 -4.23
CA ILE A 42 7.40 4.09 -4.39
C ILE A 42 7.25 4.54 -5.85
N ALA A 43 6.85 5.80 -6.04
CA ALA A 43 6.85 6.49 -7.32
C ALA A 43 7.10 8.00 -7.13
N GLY A 44 8.21 8.50 -7.69
CA GLY A 44 8.69 9.85 -7.41
C GLY A 44 8.91 10.04 -5.91
N LYS A 45 8.32 11.10 -5.35
CA LYS A 45 8.37 11.42 -3.91
C LYS A 45 7.18 10.86 -3.12
N GLN A 46 6.46 9.89 -3.66
CA GLN A 46 5.27 9.31 -3.04
C GLN A 46 5.48 7.83 -2.69
N THR A 47 4.83 7.39 -1.62
CA THR A 47 4.63 5.98 -1.29
C THR A 47 3.13 5.67 -1.20
N GLY A 48 2.77 4.39 -1.29
CA GLY A 48 1.39 3.96 -1.39
C GLY A 48 1.28 2.46 -1.23
N ILE A 49 0.06 1.99 -0.96
CA ILE A 49 -0.22 0.56 -0.79
C ILE A 49 -1.36 0.17 -1.73
N TYR A 50 -1.12 -0.90 -2.50
CA TYR A 50 -2.10 -1.48 -3.41
C TYR A 50 -3.14 -2.28 -2.60
N PRO A 51 -4.40 -1.84 -2.50
CA PRO A 51 -5.40 -2.49 -1.64
C PRO A 51 -5.94 -3.79 -2.26
N ILE A 52 -5.90 -3.89 -3.59
CA ILE A 52 -6.38 -5.02 -4.39
C ILE A 52 -5.34 -5.35 -5.47
N GLU A 53 -5.46 -6.52 -6.09
CA GLU A 53 -4.65 -6.85 -7.27
C GLU A 53 -5.01 -5.89 -8.42
N SER A 54 -4.01 -5.20 -8.96
CA SER A 54 -4.18 -4.28 -10.09
C SER A 54 -2.90 -4.15 -10.91
N PRO A 55 -2.95 -3.59 -12.13
CA PRO A 55 -1.75 -3.13 -12.82
C PRO A 55 -1.04 -2.03 -12.02
N GLY A 56 0.27 -1.86 -12.20
CA GLY A 56 1.01 -0.83 -11.49
C GLY A 56 2.48 -0.67 -11.92
N GLY A 57 2.90 0.58 -12.08
CA GLY A 57 4.27 0.95 -12.42
C GLY A 57 5.14 1.35 -11.23
N TRP A 58 4.67 1.21 -10.00
CA TRP A 58 5.46 1.64 -8.83
C TRP A 58 6.58 0.62 -8.54
N ARG A 59 7.68 1.12 -7.97
CA ARG A 59 8.79 0.29 -7.50
C ARG A 59 8.34 -0.40 -6.21
N LEU A 60 8.09 -1.71 -6.25
CA LEU A 60 7.62 -2.46 -5.10
C LEU A 60 8.78 -2.70 -4.12
N ILE A 61 8.57 -2.39 -2.85
CA ILE A 61 9.60 -2.44 -1.80
C ILE A 61 9.22 -3.32 -0.61
N GLY A 62 7.98 -3.79 -0.57
CA GLY A 62 7.47 -4.61 0.53
C GLY A 62 5.99 -4.92 0.33
N ARG A 63 5.38 -5.55 1.34
CA ARG A 63 3.97 -5.92 1.33
C ARG A 63 3.42 -5.91 2.76
N THR A 64 2.19 -5.46 2.94
CA THR A 64 1.43 -5.60 4.19
C THR A 64 0.49 -6.81 4.10
N PRO A 65 0.32 -7.58 5.18
CA PRO A 65 -0.69 -8.64 5.24
C PRO A 65 -2.10 -8.11 5.54
N LEU A 66 -2.23 -6.84 5.95
CA LEU A 66 -3.50 -6.23 6.35
C LEU A 66 -4.45 -6.05 5.16
N LYS A 67 -5.75 -6.27 5.38
CA LYS A 67 -6.80 -6.00 4.41
C LYS A 67 -7.15 -4.52 4.39
N LEU A 68 -6.72 -3.82 3.34
CA LEU A 68 -6.88 -2.37 3.21
C LEU A 68 -8.26 -1.94 2.69
N PHE A 69 -8.94 -2.82 1.97
CA PHE A 69 -10.27 -2.57 1.41
C PHE A 69 -11.16 -3.80 1.63
N ASP A 70 -12.33 -3.55 2.21
CA ASP A 70 -13.37 -4.55 2.41
C ASP A 70 -14.75 -3.91 2.14
N PRO A 71 -15.42 -4.23 1.03
CA PRO A 71 -16.72 -3.64 0.70
C PRO A 71 -17.84 -4.03 1.69
N LYS A 72 -17.59 -4.99 2.59
CA LYS A 72 -18.55 -5.40 3.63
C LYS A 72 -18.38 -4.63 4.95
N LYS A 73 -17.33 -3.81 5.09
CA LYS A 73 -17.07 -3.00 6.30
C LYS A 73 -17.52 -1.56 6.09
N ASP A 74 -17.81 -0.87 7.18
CA ASP A 74 -18.05 0.57 7.23
C ASP A 74 -17.11 1.23 8.25
N PRO A 75 -16.12 2.05 7.84
CA PRO A 75 -15.80 2.39 6.45
C PRO A 75 -15.20 1.20 5.68
N PRO A 76 -15.35 1.16 4.33
CA PRO A 76 -14.85 0.05 3.51
C PRO A 76 -13.32 0.11 3.30
N THR A 77 -12.65 1.19 3.70
CA THR A 77 -11.21 1.38 3.56
C THR A 77 -10.56 1.53 4.92
N LEU A 78 -9.44 0.84 5.14
CA LEU A 78 -8.70 0.93 6.40
C LEU A 78 -8.06 2.32 6.60
N LEU A 79 -7.60 2.93 5.52
CA LEU A 79 -6.94 4.23 5.52
C LEU A 79 -7.91 5.31 5.02
N LEU A 80 -7.87 6.48 5.64
CA LEU A 80 -8.65 7.67 5.27
C LEU A 80 -7.71 8.86 4.98
N PRO A 81 -8.15 9.84 4.16
CA PRO A 81 -7.41 11.09 4.00
C PRO A 81 -7.19 11.78 5.34
N GLY A 82 -5.95 12.21 5.59
CA GLY A 82 -5.54 12.82 6.86
C GLY A 82 -4.83 11.87 7.83
N ASP A 83 -4.97 10.55 7.65
CA ASP A 83 -4.33 9.55 8.51
C ASP A 83 -2.80 9.63 8.46
N LEU A 84 -2.18 9.19 9.56
CA LEU A 84 -0.75 9.01 9.68
C LEU A 84 -0.40 7.53 9.66
N VAL A 85 0.49 7.14 8.75
CA VAL A 85 0.92 5.76 8.55
C VAL A 85 2.39 5.62 8.95
N LYS A 86 2.69 4.58 9.72
CA LYS A 86 4.05 4.14 10.01
C LYS A 86 4.20 2.69 9.60
N PHE A 87 5.08 2.43 8.63
CA PHE A 87 5.45 1.06 8.27
C PHE A 87 6.34 0.47 9.37
N VAL A 88 6.06 -0.77 9.74
CA VAL A 88 6.86 -1.56 10.69
C VAL A 88 7.36 -2.79 9.95
N PRO A 89 8.68 -3.01 9.88
CA PRO A 89 9.22 -4.22 9.27
C PRO A 89 8.84 -5.44 10.12
N ILE A 90 8.38 -6.49 9.44
CA ILE A 90 8.11 -7.81 10.02
C ILE A 90 8.81 -8.85 9.16
N ASP A 91 9.10 -10.00 9.75
CA ASP A 91 9.61 -11.14 8.99
C ASP A 91 8.49 -11.87 8.23
N LYS A 92 8.90 -12.90 7.49
CA LYS A 92 8.02 -13.69 6.64
C LYS A 92 7.03 -14.54 7.46
N GLU A 93 7.44 -15.05 8.62
CA GLU A 93 6.60 -15.91 9.46
C GLU A 93 5.44 -15.09 10.04
N GLU A 94 5.76 -13.92 10.59
CA GLU A 94 4.80 -12.96 11.11
C GLU A 94 3.85 -12.47 10.01
N PHE A 95 4.36 -12.21 8.80
CA PHE A 95 3.53 -11.85 7.66
C PHE A 95 2.44 -12.90 7.37
N TYR A 96 2.81 -14.18 7.28
CA TYR A 96 1.83 -15.24 6.99
C TYR A 96 0.89 -15.51 8.16
N ARG A 97 1.34 -15.31 9.40
CA ARG A 97 0.50 -15.41 10.59
C ARG A 97 -0.64 -14.38 10.53
N ILE A 98 -0.30 -13.09 10.35
CA ILE A 98 -1.30 -12.01 10.25
C ILE A 98 -2.21 -12.21 9.04
N LEU A 99 -1.64 -12.61 7.89
CA LEU A 99 -2.43 -12.84 6.67
C LEU A 99 -3.49 -13.93 6.87
N LYS A 100 -3.17 -14.99 7.63
CA LYS A 100 -4.12 -16.04 7.97
C LYS A 100 -5.20 -15.55 8.93
N GLU A 101 -4.88 -14.64 9.84
CA GLU A 101 -5.84 -14.02 10.77
C GLU A 101 -6.81 -13.09 10.03
N GLU A 102 -6.32 -12.29 9.08
CA GLU A 102 -7.12 -11.37 8.23
C GLU A 102 -8.04 -12.10 7.24
N SER A 103 -7.78 -13.38 6.98
CA SER A 103 -8.58 -14.21 6.07
C SER A 103 -9.71 -14.98 6.75
N LYS A 104 -9.82 -14.89 8.09
CA LYS A 104 -10.93 -15.44 8.88
C LYS A 104 -12.11 -14.50 8.88
#